data_AF-A0AAU3HQ03-F1
#
_entry.id   AF-A0AAU3HQ03-F1
#
_cell.length_a   1.000
_cell.length_b   1.000
_cell.length_c   1.000
_cell.angle_alpha   90.00
_cell.angle_beta   90.00
_cell.angle_gamma   90.00
#
_symmetry.space_group_name_H-M   'P 1'
#
loop_
_entity.id
_entity.type
_entity.pdbx_description
1 polymer ?
#
loop_
_entity_poly.entity_id
_entity_poly.type
_entity_poly.pdbx_seq_one_letter_code
_entity_poly.pdbx_strand_id
1 'polypeptide(L)'
;MTALRYEQGTFHLRRSADEEFGTTAGTRAPSAQETTTQATATAMGRAVANWAEESNGRIEARVFHLAEPLDAQSVPSALLALGLACLHGTGKKTSLSVAACPPAQAWRVLFAAASTGGAYDSGSHGAYGRLAAWQSLAALAGCPEGASAAEVEAQVTACAWHGFDAGTKWFEQVAWDIGLAVLSPDGRRLAVLAATDTD
;
A
#
# COMPACT_ATOMS: atom_id res chain seq x y z
N MET A 1 16.41 -16.01 -62.37
CA MET A 1 16.86 -17.41 -62.43
C MET A 1 18.07 -17.55 -61.51
N THR A 2 17.88 -18.22 -60.36
CA THR A 2 18.85 -19.11 -59.63
C THR A 2 20.24 -18.52 -59.28
N ALA A 3 20.79 -18.57 -58.07
CA ALA A 3 20.42 -19.14 -56.76
C ALA A 3 21.33 -18.56 -55.65
N LEU A 4 20.86 -18.78 -54.42
CA LEU A 4 21.48 -18.61 -53.11
C LEU A 4 22.89 -19.23 -52.98
N ARG A 5 23.76 -18.61 -52.17
CA ARG A 5 24.67 -19.36 -51.30
C ARG A 5 24.65 -18.79 -49.88
N TYR A 6 24.54 -19.76 -48.98
CA TYR A 6 24.51 -19.74 -47.53
C TYR A 6 25.96 -19.73 -47.03
N GLU A 7 26.32 -18.86 -46.09
CA GLU A 7 27.53 -19.04 -45.27
C GLU A 7 27.13 -19.20 -43.81
N GLN A 8 27.52 -20.34 -43.25
CA GLN A 8 27.31 -20.72 -41.86
C GLN A 8 28.33 -19.99 -40.97
N GLY A 9 27.84 -19.12 -40.09
CA GLY A 9 28.61 -18.58 -38.98
C GLY A 9 28.48 -19.46 -37.75
N THR A 10 29.52 -20.22 -37.44
CA THR A 10 29.68 -20.96 -36.17
C THR A 10 29.97 -19.96 -35.06
N PHE A 11 29.03 -19.76 -34.12
CA PHE A 11 29.30 -19.04 -32.87
C PHE A 11 29.54 -20.03 -31.74
N HIS A 12 30.77 -20.04 -31.23
CA HIS A 12 31.18 -20.76 -30.05
C HIS A 12 30.47 -20.22 -28.81
N LEU A 13 29.57 -21.02 -28.22
CA LEU A 13 29.06 -20.78 -26.85
C LEU A 13 30.20 -21.01 -25.86
N ARG A 14 30.86 -19.92 -25.47
CA ARG A 14 31.76 -19.88 -24.32
C ARG A 14 30.89 -19.97 -23.06
N ARG A 15 30.85 -21.14 -22.42
CA ARG A 15 30.41 -21.26 -21.03
C ARG A 15 31.33 -20.36 -20.20
N SER A 16 30.78 -19.32 -19.59
CA SER A 16 31.41 -18.66 -18.46
C SER A 16 30.66 -19.07 -17.21
N ALA A 17 31.44 -19.59 -16.28
CA ALA A 17 31.03 -20.11 -14.99
C ALA A 17 30.63 -18.98 -14.03
N ASP A 18 29.81 -19.38 -13.06
CA ASP A 18 29.72 -18.86 -11.69
C ASP A 18 29.45 -17.36 -11.54
N GLU A 19 28.18 -16.97 -11.66
CA GLU A 19 27.64 -15.95 -10.77
C GLU A 19 27.10 -16.65 -9.53
N GLU A 20 27.92 -16.61 -8.48
CA GLU A 20 27.50 -16.85 -7.10
C GLU A 20 26.24 -16.00 -6.83
N PHE A 21 25.12 -16.68 -6.63
CA PHE A 21 23.92 -16.08 -6.05
C PHE A 21 24.27 -15.63 -4.63
N GLY A 22 24.75 -14.39 -4.53
CA GLY A 22 24.88 -13.67 -3.27
C GLY A 22 23.52 -13.67 -2.59
N THR A 23 23.43 -14.41 -1.49
CA THR A 23 22.30 -14.37 -0.57
C THR A 23 22.13 -12.91 -0.14
N THR A 24 21.09 -12.23 -0.64
CA THR A 24 20.65 -10.95 -0.07
C THR A 24 20.29 -11.21 1.38
N ALA A 25 21.14 -10.75 2.29
CA ALA A 25 20.84 -10.68 3.71
C ALA A 25 19.48 -10.01 3.85
N GLY A 26 18.51 -10.70 4.47
CA GLY A 26 17.20 -10.13 4.74
C GLY A 26 17.39 -8.87 5.57
N THR A 27 17.14 -7.71 4.97
CA THR A 27 17.17 -6.43 5.67
C THR A 27 16.16 -6.52 6.81
N ARG A 28 16.69 -6.57 8.04
CA ARG A 28 15.86 -6.54 9.24
C ARG A 28 15.05 -5.25 9.21
N ALA A 29 13.74 -5.34 9.30
CA ALA A 29 12.89 -4.16 9.44
C ALA A 29 13.35 -3.35 10.66
N PRO A 30 13.44 -2.01 10.56
CA PRO A 30 13.82 -1.17 11.69
C PRO A 30 12.81 -1.34 12.83
N SER A 31 13.25 -1.08 14.06
CA SER A 31 12.35 -1.04 15.21
C SER A 31 11.24 -0.01 14.96
N ALA A 32 10.00 -0.40 15.24
CA ALA A 32 8.82 0.41 14.99
C ALA A 32 8.02 0.58 16.29
N GLN A 33 7.62 1.81 16.57
CA GLN A 33 6.69 2.14 17.64
C GLN A 33 5.38 2.58 17.02
N GLU A 34 4.27 1.96 17.41
CA GLU A 34 2.96 2.46 17.02
C GLU A 34 2.65 3.79 17.73
N THR A 35 2.23 4.77 16.95
CA THR A 35 1.90 6.14 17.39
C THR A 35 0.48 6.54 17.01
N THR A 36 -0.33 5.56 16.56
CA THR A 36 -1.71 5.77 16.15
C THR A 36 -2.53 6.40 17.27
N THR A 37 -3.17 7.53 16.99
CA THR A 37 -4.24 8.08 17.83
C THR A 37 -5.58 7.78 17.20
N GLN A 38 -6.66 7.75 18.01
CA GLN A 38 -8.01 7.54 17.49
C GLN A 38 -8.37 8.58 16.42
N ALA A 39 -8.04 9.85 16.64
CA ALA A 39 -8.28 10.91 15.67
C ALA A 39 -7.54 10.67 14.34
N THR A 40 -6.30 10.18 14.39
CA THR A 40 -5.51 9.87 13.20
C THR A 40 -6.09 8.66 12.45
N ALA A 41 -6.45 7.60 13.18
CA ALA A 41 -7.08 6.42 12.59
C ALA A 41 -8.41 6.75 11.92
N THR A 42 -9.27 7.54 12.59
CA THR A 42 -10.52 8.03 12.03
C THR A 42 -10.26 8.88 10.78
N ALA A 43 -9.30 9.81 10.81
CA ALA A 43 -8.98 10.64 9.65
C ALA A 43 -8.48 9.82 8.45
N MET A 44 -7.60 8.83 8.68
CA MET A 44 -7.12 7.91 7.64
C MET A 44 -8.27 7.07 7.06
N GLY A 45 -9.20 6.61 7.91
CA GLY A 45 -10.32 5.74 7.53
C GLY A 45 -11.53 6.46 6.92
N ARG A 46 -11.56 7.78 6.80
CA ARG A 46 -12.76 8.53 6.35
C ARG A 46 -13.32 8.06 5.01
N ALA A 47 -12.47 7.68 4.06
CA ALA A 47 -12.87 7.19 2.74
C ALA A 47 -13.61 5.84 2.77
N VAL A 48 -13.52 5.10 3.87
CA VAL A 48 -14.09 3.76 4.05
C VAL A 48 -14.95 3.67 5.32
N ALA A 49 -15.27 4.80 5.96
CA ALA A 49 -15.95 4.82 7.25
C ALA A 49 -17.33 4.15 7.18
N ASN A 50 -18.07 4.43 6.11
CA ASN A 50 -19.37 3.83 5.81
C ASN A 50 -19.32 2.30 5.73
N TRP A 51 -18.21 1.70 5.33
CA TRP A 51 -18.11 0.23 5.25
C TRP A 51 -18.24 -0.42 6.64
N ALA A 52 -17.76 0.25 7.69
CA ALA A 52 -17.89 -0.24 9.07
C ALA A 52 -19.13 0.32 9.78
N GLU A 53 -19.62 1.50 9.39
CA GLU A 53 -20.76 2.18 10.03
C GLU A 53 -22.11 1.69 9.50
N GLU A 54 -22.19 1.38 8.21
CA GLU A 54 -23.40 1.02 7.49
C GLU A 54 -23.39 -0.45 7.01
N SER A 55 -22.26 -1.14 7.13
CA SER A 55 -22.06 -2.55 6.79
C SER A 55 -21.25 -3.28 7.89
N ASN A 56 -20.84 -4.53 7.65
CA ASN A 56 -20.01 -5.35 8.53
C ASN A 56 -18.50 -5.27 8.18
N GLY A 57 -18.10 -4.23 7.44
CA GLY A 57 -16.72 -4.02 7.01
C GLY A 57 -15.75 -3.84 8.16
N ARG A 58 -14.48 -4.18 7.91
CA ARG A 58 -13.38 -4.09 8.88
C ARG A 58 -12.35 -3.09 8.40
N ILE A 59 -11.87 -2.24 9.30
CA ILE A 59 -10.87 -1.21 9.02
C ILE A 59 -9.70 -1.37 10.00
N GLU A 60 -8.48 -1.43 9.48
CA GLU A 60 -7.24 -1.30 10.24
C GLU A 60 -6.48 -0.07 9.74
N ALA A 61 -6.42 0.99 10.56
CA ALA A 61 -5.70 2.23 10.26
C ALA A 61 -4.65 2.49 11.34
N ARG A 62 -3.36 2.37 11.01
CA ARG A 62 -2.25 2.43 11.98
C ARG A 62 -1.08 3.26 11.47
N VAL A 63 -0.38 3.92 12.39
CA VAL A 63 0.79 4.75 12.12
C VAL A 63 1.95 4.30 12.99
N PHE A 64 3.10 4.09 12.36
CA PHE A 64 4.32 3.67 13.01
C PHE A 64 5.42 4.71 12.84
N HIS A 65 6.07 5.04 13.95
CA HIS A 65 7.34 5.74 13.95
C HIS A 65 8.48 4.72 13.91
N LEU A 66 9.41 4.90 12.98
CA LEU A 66 10.53 4.00 12.76
C LEU A 66 11.80 4.62 13.35
N ALA A 67 12.51 3.84 14.16
CA ALA A 67 13.73 4.28 14.84
C ALA A 67 14.83 4.71 13.84
N GLU A 68 14.83 4.11 12.65
CA GLU A 68 15.75 4.37 11.56
C GLU A 68 14.97 4.55 10.25
N PRO A 69 15.48 5.35 9.29
CA PRO A 69 14.87 5.49 7.98
C PRO A 69 14.73 4.14 7.29
N LEU A 70 13.51 3.82 6.87
CA LEU A 70 13.19 2.67 6.04
C LEU A 70 13.34 3.03 4.56
N ASP A 71 13.97 2.17 3.78
CA ASP A 71 13.94 2.28 2.32
C ASP A 71 12.62 1.76 1.76
N ALA A 72 12.12 2.38 0.68
CA ALA A 72 10.86 2.00 0.05
C ALA A 72 10.82 0.52 -0.37
N GLN A 73 11.95 -0.05 -0.82
CA GLN A 73 12.02 -1.47 -1.21
C GLN A 73 11.87 -2.42 -0.01
N SER A 74 12.08 -1.93 1.21
CA SER A 74 11.97 -2.70 2.44
C SER A 74 10.57 -2.64 3.07
N VAL A 75 9.63 -1.87 2.50
CA VAL A 75 8.24 -1.78 2.96
C VAL A 75 7.55 -3.15 3.08
N PRO A 76 7.68 -4.09 2.12
CA PRO A 76 7.03 -5.40 2.25
C PRO A 76 7.48 -6.16 3.50
N SER A 77 8.78 -6.17 3.79
CA SER A 77 9.32 -6.81 4.98
C SER A 77 8.92 -6.09 6.27
N ALA A 78 8.85 -4.75 6.23
CA ALA A 78 8.36 -3.96 7.36
C ALA A 78 6.90 -4.31 7.68
N LEU A 79 6.00 -4.34 6.69
CA LEU A 79 4.58 -4.66 6.91
C LEU A 79 4.38 -5.99 7.65
N LEU A 80 5.15 -7.02 7.30
CA LEU A 80 5.09 -8.33 7.96
C LEU A 80 5.56 -8.30 9.43
N ALA A 81 6.39 -7.33 9.81
CA ALA A 81 6.95 -7.20 11.15
C ALA A 81 6.09 -6.36 12.12
N LEU A 82 5.12 -5.60 11.62
CA LEU A 82 4.34 -4.62 12.41
C LEU A 82 3.18 -5.22 13.20
N GLY A 83 2.93 -6.53 13.05
CA GLY A 83 1.81 -7.21 13.72
C GLY A 83 0.45 -6.64 13.30
N LEU A 84 0.28 -6.38 12.00
CA LEU A 84 -1.00 -5.93 11.42
C LEU A 84 -2.01 -7.08 11.46
N ALA A 85 -3.23 -6.80 11.90
CA ALA A 85 -4.32 -7.77 11.96
C ALA A 85 -4.67 -8.29 10.56
N CYS A 86 -4.67 -7.41 9.56
CA CYS A 86 -4.93 -7.78 8.16
C CYS A 86 -3.88 -8.74 7.56
N LEU A 87 -2.68 -8.81 8.17
CA LEU A 87 -1.59 -9.69 7.76
C LEU A 87 -1.40 -10.87 8.73
N HIS A 88 -2.34 -11.14 9.63
CA HIS A 88 -2.26 -12.31 10.48
C HIS A 88 -2.37 -13.58 9.62
N GLY A 89 -1.37 -14.46 9.73
CA GLY A 89 -1.32 -15.74 9.02
C GLY A 89 -0.55 -15.69 7.71
N THR A 90 -0.04 -14.52 7.31
CA THR A 90 0.88 -14.39 6.19
C THR A 90 2.21 -15.10 6.49
N GLY A 91 2.78 -15.80 5.50
CA GLY A 91 3.96 -16.65 5.69
C GLY A 91 4.26 -17.51 4.46
N LYS A 92 4.99 -18.63 4.62
CA LYS A 92 5.45 -19.47 3.48
C LYS A 92 4.33 -19.97 2.55
N LYS A 93 3.09 -20.08 3.03
CA LYS A 93 1.94 -20.58 2.26
C LYS A 93 0.93 -19.50 1.86
N THR A 94 1.04 -18.32 2.46
CA THR A 94 0.11 -17.20 2.26
C THR A 94 0.93 -15.97 1.93
N SER A 95 0.94 -15.59 0.66
CA SER A 95 1.78 -14.50 0.15
C SER A 95 1.18 -13.13 0.47
N LEU A 96 2.06 -12.20 0.84
CA LEU A 96 1.83 -10.76 0.76
C LEU A 96 2.21 -10.31 -0.65
N SER A 97 1.32 -9.57 -1.32
CA SER A 97 1.60 -8.82 -2.53
C SER A 97 1.74 -7.35 -2.18
N VAL A 98 2.82 -6.71 -2.59
CA VAL A 98 3.04 -5.27 -2.41
C VAL A 98 3.56 -4.69 -3.72
N ALA A 99 2.98 -3.59 -4.16
CA ALA A 99 3.42 -2.86 -5.34
C ALA A 99 3.47 -1.37 -5.04
N ALA A 100 4.57 -0.72 -5.43
CA ALA A 100 4.60 0.74 -5.45
C ALA A 100 3.50 1.25 -6.39
N CYS A 101 2.82 2.32 -5.99
CA CYS A 101 1.78 2.95 -6.80
C CYS A 101 1.94 4.47 -6.77
N PRO A 102 1.53 5.19 -7.83
CA PRO A 102 1.51 6.65 -7.80
C PRO A 102 0.42 7.16 -6.84
N PRO A 103 0.60 8.33 -6.20
CA PRO A 103 -0.42 8.90 -5.31
C PRO A 103 -1.80 9.07 -5.98
N ALA A 104 -1.82 9.36 -7.28
CA ALA A 104 -3.05 9.44 -8.08
C ALA A 104 -3.82 8.11 -8.14
N GLN A 105 -3.14 6.96 -8.05
CA GLN A 105 -3.79 5.66 -7.96
C GLN A 105 -4.40 5.45 -6.57
N ALA A 106 -3.65 5.76 -5.50
CA ALA A 106 -4.19 5.70 -4.13
C ALA A 106 -5.42 6.62 -3.97
N TRP A 107 -5.37 7.82 -4.55
CA TRP A 107 -6.51 8.74 -4.63
C TRP A 107 -7.74 8.09 -5.28
N ARG A 108 -7.57 7.46 -6.46
CA ARG A 108 -8.70 6.82 -7.16
C ARG A 108 -9.33 5.70 -6.33
N VAL A 109 -8.52 4.92 -5.62
CA VAL A 109 -9.02 3.84 -4.75
C VAL A 109 -9.83 4.42 -3.59
N LEU A 110 -9.30 5.40 -2.88
CA LEU A 110 -10.00 6.07 -1.77
C LEU A 110 -11.28 6.77 -2.25
N PHE A 111 -11.21 7.46 -3.39
CA PHE A 111 -12.36 8.15 -3.96
C PHE A 111 -13.45 7.19 -4.43
N ALA A 112 -13.08 6.06 -5.03
CA ALA A 112 -14.04 5.02 -5.40
C ALA A 112 -14.78 4.52 -4.16
N ALA A 113 -14.05 4.06 -3.13
CA ALA A 113 -14.63 3.58 -1.88
C ALA A 113 -15.59 4.59 -1.24
N ALA A 114 -15.14 5.85 -1.11
CA ALA A 114 -15.92 6.91 -0.47
C ALA A 114 -17.16 7.31 -1.28
N SER A 115 -17.14 7.16 -2.60
CA SER A 115 -18.21 7.65 -3.47
C SER A 115 -19.23 6.59 -3.84
N THR A 116 -18.80 5.34 -4.00
CA THR A 116 -19.66 4.23 -4.40
C THR A 116 -20.19 3.43 -3.23
N GLY A 117 -19.47 3.46 -2.11
CA GLY A 117 -19.82 2.64 -0.97
C GLY A 117 -19.16 1.28 -0.95
N GLY A 118 -19.45 0.55 0.12
CA GLY A 118 -19.09 -0.85 0.33
C GLY A 118 -19.97 -1.81 -0.45
N ALA A 119 -20.04 -3.07 -0.02
CA ALA A 119 -20.86 -4.09 -0.64
C ALA A 119 -22.36 -3.84 -0.44
N TYR A 120 -22.73 -3.23 0.69
CA TYR A 120 -24.12 -3.08 1.14
C TYR A 120 -24.56 -1.65 1.40
N ASP A 121 -23.71 -0.66 1.09
CA ASP A 121 -24.00 0.75 1.32
C ASP A 121 -23.91 1.58 0.00
N SER A 122 -24.26 2.86 0.05
CA SER A 122 -24.33 3.73 -1.14
C SER A 122 -23.25 4.83 -1.21
N GLY A 123 -22.32 4.85 -0.25
CA GLY A 123 -21.27 5.85 -0.15
C GLY A 123 -21.76 7.31 -0.07
N SER A 124 -20.81 8.23 -0.04
CA SER A 124 -21.05 9.68 0.09
C SER A 124 -21.15 10.42 -1.26
N HIS A 125 -21.13 9.69 -2.38
CA HIS A 125 -21.28 10.25 -3.74
C HIS A 125 -20.24 11.35 -4.07
N GLY A 126 -20.49 12.18 -5.09
CA GLY A 126 -19.47 13.02 -5.71
C GLY A 126 -18.75 14.02 -4.80
N ALA A 127 -19.45 14.98 -4.19
CA ALA A 127 -18.79 16.07 -3.45
C ALA A 127 -18.23 15.61 -2.10
N TYR A 128 -19.04 14.87 -1.33
CA TYR A 128 -18.64 14.39 -0.01
C TYR A 128 -17.66 13.21 -0.10
N GLY A 129 -17.81 12.32 -1.08
CA GLY A 129 -16.82 11.26 -1.36
C GLY A 129 -15.46 11.84 -1.73
N ARG A 130 -15.39 12.93 -2.53
CA ARG A 130 -14.14 13.66 -2.78
C ARG A 130 -13.54 14.22 -1.49
N LEU A 131 -14.34 14.83 -0.64
CA LEU A 131 -13.86 15.39 0.63
C LEU A 131 -13.32 14.30 1.57
N ALA A 132 -14.04 13.19 1.70
CA ALA A 132 -13.63 12.06 2.54
C ALA A 132 -12.32 11.43 2.03
N ALA A 133 -12.22 11.20 0.72
CA ALA A 133 -10.98 10.72 0.10
C ALA A 133 -9.81 11.69 0.32
N TRP A 134 -10.05 13.01 0.25
CA TRP A 134 -9.04 14.06 0.49
C TRP A 134 -8.51 14.01 1.91
N GLN A 135 -9.41 13.93 2.88
CA GLN A 135 -9.04 13.86 4.29
C GLN A 135 -8.27 12.57 4.59
N SER A 136 -8.68 11.43 4.04
CA SER A 136 -7.93 10.17 4.14
C SER A 136 -6.53 10.27 3.54
N LEU A 137 -6.41 10.80 2.31
CA LEU A 137 -5.13 10.95 1.63
C LEU A 137 -4.16 11.84 2.42
N ALA A 138 -4.64 12.98 2.91
CA ALA A 138 -3.86 13.92 3.72
C ALA A 138 -3.38 13.28 5.04
N ALA A 139 -4.26 12.58 5.75
CA ALA A 139 -3.94 11.91 7.01
C ALA A 139 -2.93 10.75 6.81
N LEU A 140 -3.09 9.99 5.72
CA LEU A 140 -2.14 8.94 5.34
C LEU A 140 -0.75 9.51 5.06
N ALA A 141 -0.66 10.64 4.34
CA ALA A 141 0.61 11.32 4.06
C ALA A 141 1.22 12.01 5.30
N GLY A 142 0.48 12.07 6.42
CA GLY A 142 0.94 12.67 7.68
C GLY A 142 0.81 14.19 7.73
N CYS A 143 -0.10 14.77 6.95
CA CYS A 143 -0.33 16.21 6.97
C CYS A 143 -1.04 16.63 8.28
N PRO A 144 -0.67 17.77 8.87
CA PRO A 144 -1.39 18.30 10.02
C PRO A 144 -2.81 18.73 9.65
N GLU A 145 -3.70 18.73 10.64
CA GLU A 145 -5.04 19.27 10.47
C GLU A 145 -4.97 20.75 10.08
N GLY A 146 -5.77 21.17 9.09
CA GLY A 146 -5.77 22.54 8.59
C GLY A 146 -4.66 22.87 7.59
N ALA A 147 -3.82 21.91 7.20
CA ALA A 147 -2.89 22.09 6.08
C ALA A 147 -3.64 22.54 4.82
N SER A 148 -3.03 23.49 4.10
CA SER A 148 -3.57 23.98 2.83
C SER A 148 -3.52 22.89 1.75
N ALA A 149 -4.31 23.08 0.69
CA ALA A 149 -4.33 22.14 -0.43
C ALA A 149 -2.94 21.93 -1.06
N ALA A 150 -2.16 23.00 -1.19
CA ALA A 150 -0.82 22.95 -1.75
C ALA A 150 0.18 22.21 -0.85
N GLU A 151 0.09 22.38 0.48
CA GLU A 151 0.92 21.65 1.44
C GLU A 151 0.62 20.15 1.42
N VAL A 152 -0.67 19.79 1.36
CA VAL A 152 -1.08 18.39 1.25
C VAL A 152 -0.58 17.79 -0.06
N GLU A 153 -0.77 18.47 -1.19
CA GLU A 153 -0.32 17.98 -2.50
C GLU A 153 1.20 17.76 -2.54
N ALA A 154 1.97 18.70 -2.00
CA ALA A 154 3.42 18.57 -1.90
C ALA A 154 3.84 17.37 -1.04
N GLN A 155 3.23 17.22 0.13
CA GLN A 155 3.53 16.11 1.05
C GLN A 155 3.13 14.76 0.47
N VAL A 156 1.92 14.65 -0.11
CA VAL A 156 1.42 13.44 -0.77
C VAL A 156 2.35 13.03 -1.91
N THR A 157 2.85 13.98 -2.69
CA THR A 157 3.77 13.72 -3.82
C THR A 157 5.15 13.27 -3.36
N ALA A 158 5.61 13.75 -2.21
CA ALA A 158 6.92 13.40 -1.66
C ALA A 158 6.95 12.02 -0.99
N CYS A 159 5.80 11.49 -0.54
CA CYS A 159 5.70 10.17 0.09
C CYS A 159 5.86 9.03 -0.93
N ALA A 160 6.36 7.89 -0.46
CA ALA A 160 6.34 6.64 -1.22
C ALA A 160 5.07 5.84 -0.89
N TRP A 161 4.25 5.58 -1.92
CA TRP A 161 2.97 4.90 -1.79
C TRP A 161 3.05 3.47 -2.29
N HIS A 162 2.41 2.56 -1.56
CA HIS A 162 2.33 1.15 -1.90
C HIS A 162 0.88 0.68 -1.76
N GLY A 163 0.39 -0.01 -2.79
CA GLY A 163 -0.78 -0.87 -2.65
C GLY A 163 -0.31 -2.24 -2.14
N PHE A 164 -1.08 -2.85 -1.26
CA PHE A 164 -0.82 -4.22 -0.83
C PHE A 164 -2.11 -5.01 -0.68
N ASP A 165 -1.94 -6.32 -0.72
CA ASP A 165 -2.98 -7.31 -0.50
C ASP A 165 -2.33 -8.60 0.01
N ALA A 166 -3.09 -9.45 0.70
CA ALA A 166 -2.59 -10.72 1.21
C ALA A 166 -3.67 -11.80 1.21
N GLY A 167 -3.29 -13.05 0.94
CA GLY A 167 -4.20 -14.20 0.99
C GLY A 167 -4.60 -14.64 2.40
N THR A 168 -4.85 -13.69 3.31
CA THR A 168 -5.31 -13.92 4.68
C THR A 168 -6.83 -14.02 4.72
N LYS A 169 -7.40 -14.34 5.89
CA LYS A 169 -8.87 -14.29 6.11
C LYS A 169 -9.39 -12.87 6.34
N TRP A 170 -8.52 -11.88 6.22
CA TRP A 170 -8.91 -10.49 6.34
C TRP A 170 -9.32 -9.92 4.98
N PHE A 171 -8.53 -10.20 3.95
CA PHE A 171 -8.87 -9.81 2.57
C PHE A 171 -9.67 -10.94 1.93
N GLU A 172 -10.79 -10.59 1.34
CA GLU A 172 -11.75 -11.56 0.78
C GLU A 172 -11.53 -11.72 -0.74
N GLN A 173 -10.52 -11.01 -1.26
CA GLN A 173 -10.08 -10.96 -2.66
C GLN A 173 -11.19 -10.43 -3.59
N VAL A 174 -11.95 -9.45 -3.09
CA VAL A 174 -13.09 -8.82 -3.78
C VAL A 174 -12.83 -7.36 -4.08
N ALA A 175 -13.74 -6.72 -4.84
CA ALA A 175 -13.62 -5.32 -5.23
C ALA A 175 -13.56 -4.34 -4.05
N TRP A 176 -13.99 -4.77 -2.86
CA TRP A 176 -14.00 -4.00 -1.63
C TRP A 176 -12.83 -4.30 -0.70
N ASP A 177 -11.70 -4.74 -1.23
CA ASP A 177 -10.44 -4.84 -0.48
C ASP A 177 -9.50 -3.68 -0.80
N ILE A 178 -9.00 -3.02 0.24
CA ILE A 178 -8.04 -1.93 0.15
C ILE A 178 -6.89 -2.23 1.10
N GLY A 179 -5.66 -2.22 0.57
CA GLY A 179 -4.44 -2.12 1.36
C GLY A 179 -3.57 -1.00 0.82
N LEU A 180 -3.31 0.02 1.63
CA LEU A 180 -2.42 1.13 1.33
C LEU A 180 -1.38 1.31 2.43
N ALA A 181 -0.11 1.42 2.05
CA ALA A 181 0.99 1.78 2.93
C ALA A 181 1.71 3.01 2.40
N VAL A 182 1.96 3.98 3.28
CA VAL A 182 2.53 5.29 2.95
C VAL A 182 3.73 5.56 3.82
N LEU A 183 4.89 5.61 3.18
CA LEU A 183 6.16 5.92 3.82
C LEU A 183 6.49 7.40 3.62
N SER A 184 6.80 8.09 4.71
CA SER A 184 7.20 9.50 4.68
C SER A 184 8.51 9.70 3.91
N PRO A 185 8.79 10.92 3.41
CA PRO A 185 9.99 11.20 2.62
C PRO A 185 11.31 10.95 3.38
N ASP A 186 11.29 11.09 4.70
CA ASP A 186 12.43 10.81 5.57
C ASP A 186 12.57 9.33 5.96
N GLY A 187 11.64 8.48 5.51
CA GLY A 187 11.60 7.05 5.81
C GLY A 187 11.26 6.72 7.26
N ARG A 188 10.82 7.68 8.09
CA ARG A 188 10.64 7.49 9.54
C ARG A 188 9.20 7.32 10.01
N ARG A 189 8.24 7.51 9.12
CA ARG A 189 6.81 7.30 9.41
C ARG A 189 6.21 6.39 8.34
N LEU A 190 5.59 5.30 8.79
CA LEU A 190 4.83 4.40 7.93
C LEU A 190 3.37 4.40 8.40
N ALA A 191 2.46 4.86 7.54
CA ALA A 191 1.02 4.76 7.77
C ALA A 191 0.44 3.61 6.94
N VAL A 192 -0.50 2.87 7.51
CA VAL A 192 -1.15 1.72 6.91
C VAL A 192 -2.66 1.89 7.03
N LEU A 193 -3.37 1.75 5.93
CA LEU A 193 -4.82 1.60 5.88
C LEU A 193 -5.13 0.28 5.18
N ALA A 194 -5.77 -0.64 5.89
CA ALA A 194 -6.42 -1.80 5.33
C ALA A 194 -7.93 -1.72 5.58
N ALA A 195 -8.74 -2.00 4.56
CA ALA A 195 -10.18 -2.05 4.68
C ALA A 195 -10.75 -3.18 3.82
N THR A 196 -11.78 -3.84 4.32
CA THR A 196 -12.52 -4.90 3.61
C THR A 196 -14.00 -4.76 3.91
N ASP A 197 -14.87 -5.05 2.95
CA ASP A 197 -16.32 -5.14 3.16
C ASP A 197 -16.95 -6.24 2.33
N THR A 198 -17.50 -7.26 3.00
CA THR A 198 -18.21 -8.41 2.41
C THR A 198 -18.92 -9.19 3.54
N ASP A 199 -19.78 -10.14 3.19
CA ASP A 199 -20.50 -11.07 4.08
C ASP A 199 -19.64 -12.11 4.84
#